data_AF-A0A921BBM2-F1
#
_entry.id   AF-A0A921BBM2-F1
#
_cell.length_a   1.000
_cell.length_b   1.000
_cell.length_c   1.000
_cell.angle_alpha   90.00
_cell.angle_beta   90.00
_cell.angle_gamma   90.00
#
_symmetry.space_group_name_H-M   'P 1'
#
loop_
_entity.id
_entity.type
_entity.pdbx_description
1 polymer ?
#
loop_
_entity_poly.entity_id
_entity_poly.type
_entity_poly.pdbx_seq_one_letter_code
_entity_poly.pdbx_strand_id
1 'polypeptide(L)'
;MGILVGRESSQVLIMASEAGGMEIEEVAADTPEKIIKETVDPVIGVQPYLARKIAFALNLEGAALKAIIPFIINFMTLLKKKIVQCLKSIRWSLLLTTAF
;
A
#
# COMPACT_ATOMS: atom_id res chain seq x y z
N MET A 1 9.89 0.53 -1.47
CA MET A 1 8.43 0.30 -1.62
C MET A 1 7.70 1.43 -0.91
N GLY A 2 6.76 2.07 -1.59
CA GLY A 2 5.86 3.07 -1.03
C GLY A 2 4.40 2.65 -1.21
N ILE A 3 3.54 3.15 -0.34
CA ILE A 3 2.08 3.04 -0.50
C ILE A 3 1.54 4.46 -0.55
N LEU A 4 0.77 4.73 -1.60
CA LEU A 4 0.11 6.00 -1.80
C LEU A 4 -1.40 5.78 -1.78
N VAL A 5 -2.13 6.73 -1.22
CA VAL A 5 -3.59 6.75 -1.33
C VAL A 5 -3.94 7.76 -2.41
N GLY A 6 -4.47 7.27 -3.53
CA GLY A 6 -4.94 8.12 -4.62
C GLY A 6 -6.12 8.96 -4.16
N ARG A 7 -6.02 10.29 -4.26
CA ARG A 7 -7.10 11.21 -3.87
C ARG A 7 -8.29 11.12 -4.81
N GLU A 8 -8.06 10.89 -6.10
CA GLU A 8 -9.12 10.82 -7.10
C GLU A 8 -9.86 9.48 -7.10
N SER A 9 -9.13 8.37 -7.02
CA SER A 9 -9.71 7.03 -7.07
C SER A 9 -10.12 6.50 -5.69
N SER A 10 -9.72 7.17 -4.59
CA SER A 10 -9.84 6.64 -3.22
C SER A 10 -9.28 5.21 -3.07
N GLN A 11 -8.37 4.83 -3.96
CA GLN A 11 -7.74 3.51 -4.00
C GLN A 11 -6.33 3.59 -3.43
N VAL A 12 -5.88 2.46 -2.88
CA VAL A 12 -4.53 2.32 -2.38
C VAL A 12 -3.64 1.87 -3.53
N LEU A 13 -2.64 2.67 -3.88
CA LEU A 13 -1.63 2.36 -4.87
C LEU A 13 -0.38 1.84 -4.17
N ILE A 14 0.07 0.65 -4.55
CA ILE A 14 1.37 0.11 -4.16
C ILE A 14 2.36 0.49 -5.24
N MET A 15 3.42 1.19 -4.85
CA MET A 15 4.55 1.49 -5.72
C MET A 15 5.79 0.78 -5.20
N ALA A 16 6.40 -0.04 -6.05
CA ALA A 16 7.63 -0.74 -5.72
C ALA A 16 8.64 -0.57 -6.85
N SER A 17 9.92 -0.51 -6.49
CA SER A 17 11.02 -0.43 -7.44
C SER A 17 12.05 -1.48 -7.05
N GLU A 18 12.64 -2.12 -8.06
CA GLU A 18 13.75 -3.06 -7.92
C GLU A 18 15.05 -2.34 -7.49
N ALA A 19 15.19 -1.05 -7.80
CA ALA A 19 16.29 -0.21 -7.35
C ALA A 19 16.09 0.23 -5.89
N GLY A 20 16.31 -0.71 -4.96
CA GLY A 20 16.30 -0.41 -3.53
C GLY A 20 17.49 0.47 -3.11
N GLY A 21 17.23 1.63 -2.51
CA GLY A 21 18.26 2.53 -1.98
C GLY A 21 18.44 3.86 -2.72
N MET A 22 17.66 4.10 -3.77
CA MET A 22 17.59 5.36 -4.51
C MET A 22 16.23 6.02 -4.28
N GLU A 23 16.17 7.36 -4.31
CA GLU A 23 14.90 8.08 -4.18
C GLU A 23 13.98 7.71 -5.36
N ILE A 24 12.69 7.54 -5.05
CA ILE A 24 11.73 7.03 -6.05
C ILE A 24 11.47 8.05 -7.17
N GLU A 25 11.74 9.32 -6.89
CA GLU A 25 11.71 10.45 -7.81
C GLU A 25 12.80 10.35 -8.88
N GLU A 26 14.02 9.98 -8.48
CA GLU A 26 15.14 9.80 -9.42
C GLU A 26 14.93 8.55 -10.28
N VAL A 27 14.45 7.46 -9.68
CA VAL A 27 14.10 6.26 -10.43
C VAL A 27 12.97 6.53 -11.43
N ALA A 28 12.00 7.38 -11.08
CA ALA A 28 10.92 7.76 -11.99
C ALA A 28 11.39 8.61 -13.18
N ALA A 29 12.48 9.36 -13.02
CA ALA A 29 13.09 10.14 -14.09
C ALA A 29 14.00 9.30 -14.99
N ASP A 30 14.86 8.47 -14.39
CA ASP A 30 15.91 7.75 -15.13
C ASP A 30 15.43 6.41 -15.68
N THR A 31 14.63 5.66 -14.91
CA THR A 31 14.18 4.30 -15.28
C THR A 31 12.74 4.03 -14.83
N PRO A 32 11.74 4.69 -15.44
CA PRO A 32 10.33 4.53 -15.08
C PRO A 32 9.83 3.08 -15.24
N GLU A 33 10.50 2.30 -16.08
CA GLU A 33 10.19 0.90 -16.40
C GLU A 33 10.38 -0.04 -15.20
N LYS A 34 11.24 0.34 -14.23
CA LYS A 34 11.50 -0.43 -13.01
C LYS A 34 10.47 -0.18 -11.92
N ILE A 35 9.53 0.74 -12.15
CA ILE A 35 8.50 1.10 -11.18
C ILE A 35 7.25 0.27 -11.41
N ILE A 36 6.99 -0.61 -10.46
CA ILE A 36 5.80 -1.46 -10.43
C ILE A 36 4.71 -0.68 -9.70
N LYS A 37 3.59 -0.48 -10.38
CA LYS A 37 2.42 0.23 -9.86
C LYS A 37 1.24 -0.72 -9.86
N GLU A 38 0.76 -1.08 -8.67
CA GLU A 38 -0.39 -1.97 -8.51
C GLU A 38 -1.45 -1.30 -7.65
N THR A 39 -2.65 -1.13 -8.21
CA THR A 39 -3.81 -0.58 -7.51
C THR A 39 -4.55 -1.67 -6.76
N VAL A 40 -4.91 -1.35 -5.52
CA VAL A 40 -5.72 -2.20 -4.64
C VAL A 40 -7.11 -1.61 -4.52
N ASP A 41 -8.10 -2.41 -4.88
CA ASP A 41 -9.50 -2.07 -4.63
C ASP A 41 -9.80 -2.09 -3.11
N PRO A 42 -10.36 -1.01 -2.53
CA PRO A 42 -10.67 -0.95 -1.10
C PRO A 42 -11.75 -1.93 -0.66
N VAL A 43 -12.68 -2.31 -1.54
CA VAL A 43 -13.79 -3.24 -1.29
C VAL A 43 -13.28 -4.68 -1.26
N ILE A 44 -12.54 -5.09 -2.29
CA ILE A 44 -12.02 -6.47 -2.41
C ILE A 44 -10.82 -6.69 -1.48
N GLY A 45 -9.98 -5.68 -1.32
CA GLY A 45 -8.75 -5.74 -0.54
C GLY A 45 -7.58 -6.45 -1.22
N VAL A 46 -6.50 -6.62 -0.46
CA VAL A 46 -5.26 -7.18 -0.99
C VAL A 46 -5.38 -8.68 -1.08
N GLN A 47 -5.35 -9.15 -2.32
CA GLN A 47 -5.37 -10.57 -2.63
C GLN A 47 -3.95 -11.16 -2.63
N PRO A 48 -3.77 -12.43 -2.25
CA PRO A 48 -2.45 -13.08 -2.25
C PRO A 48 -1.78 -13.10 -3.62
N TYR A 49 -2.56 -13.12 -4.72
CA TYR A 49 -2.00 -13.07 -6.07
C TYR A 49 -1.29 -11.73 -6.34
N LEU A 50 -1.82 -10.63 -5.82
CA LEU A 50 -1.27 -9.29 -6.01
C LEU A 50 0.06 -9.16 -5.28
N ALA A 51 0.11 -9.65 -4.02
CA ALA A 51 1.34 -9.68 -3.25
C ALA A 51 2.43 -10.53 -3.94
N ARG A 52 2.06 -11.67 -4.53
CA ARG A 52 2.98 -12.49 -5.34
C ARG A 52 3.43 -11.76 -6.61
N LYS A 53 2.52 -11.12 -7.34
CA LYS A 53 2.84 -10.36 -8.55
C LYS A 53 3.89 -9.27 -8.26
N ILE A 54 3.72 -8.54 -7.17
CA ILE A 54 4.67 -7.52 -6.72
C ILE A 54 6.01 -8.15 -6.31
N ALA A 55 5.99 -9.27 -5.58
CA ALA A 55 7.20 -9.97 -5.17
C ALA A 55 8.02 -10.47 -6.37
N PHE A 56 7.35 -11.03 -7.38
CA PHE A 56 7.99 -11.47 -8.63
C PHE A 56 8.51 -10.30 -9.45
N ALA A 57 7.75 -9.21 -9.54
CA ALA A 57 8.18 -8.05 -10.28
C ALA A 57 9.43 -7.37 -9.68
N LEU A 58 9.69 -7.59 -8.39
CA LEU A 58 10.90 -7.14 -7.70
C LEU A 58 12.07 -8.12 -7.75
N ASN A 59 11.95 -9.21 -8.52
CA ASN A 59 12.96 -10.27 -8.62
C ASN A 59 13.43 -10.80 -7.25
N LEU A 60 12.51 -10.89 -6.27
CA LEU A 60 12.83 -11.47 -4.96
C LEU A 60 12.81 -12.99 -5.04
N GLU A 61 13.85 -13.64 -4.51
CA GLU A 61 13.98 -15.09 -4.55
C GLU A 61 14.02 -15.75 -3.16
N GLY A 62 13.70 -17.05 -3.12
CA GLY A 62 13.87 -17.90 -1.95
C GLY A 62 13.09 -17.47 -0.71
N ALA A 63 13.82 -17.25 0.40
CA ALA A 63 13.25 -16.89 1.69
C ALA A 63 12.62 -15.49 1.70
N ALA A 64 13.17 -14.54 0.94
CA ALA A 64 12.67 -13.18 0.85
C ALA A 64 11.27 -13.12 0.22
N LEU A 65 11.04 -13.92 -0.83
CA LEU A 65 9.72 -14.03 -1.46
C LEU A 65 8.68 -14.60 -0.50
N LYS A 66 9.04 -15.62 0.29
CA LYS A 66 8.12 -16.20 1.29
C LYS A 66 7.80 -15.23 2.43
N ALA A 67 8.74 -14.38 2.82
CA ALA A 67 8.55 -13.40 3.89
C ALA A 67 7.75 -12.17 3.44
N ILE A 68 7.90 -11.72 2.19
CA ILE A 68 7.29 -10.48 1.73
C ILE A 68 5.77 -10.60 1.48
N ILE A 69 5.30 -11.78 1.07
CA ILE A 69 3.87 -12.03 0.82
C ILE A 69 3.01 -11.78 2.09
N PRO A 70 3.27 -12.43 3.24
CA PRO A 70 2.50 -12.16 4.45
C PRO A 70 2.74 -10.75 4.99
N PHE A 71 3.94 -10.17 4.78
CA PHE A 71 4.23 -8.80 5.15
C PHE A 71 3.32 -7.79 4.43
N ILE A 72 3.21 -7.88 3.10
CA ILE A 72 2.34 -7.00 2.29
C ILE A 72 0.88 -7.12 2.74
N ILE A 73 0.38 -8.34 2.92
CA ILE A 73 -1.01 -8.60 3.31
C ILE A 73 -1.30 -8.00 4.70
N ASN A 74 -0.41 -8.25 5.67
CA ASN A 74 -0.60 -7.76 7.03
C ASN A 74 -0.52 -6.23 7.09
N PHE A 75 0.47 -5.64 6.42
CA PHE A 75 0.63 -4.18 6.37
C PHE A 75 -0.60 -3.48 5.77
N MET A 76 -1.18 -4.06 4.72
CA MET A 76 -2.37 -3.52 4.08
C MET A 76 -3.63 -3.66 4.93
N THR A 77 -3.74 -4.76 5.67
CA THR A 77 -4.81 -4.95 6.64
C THR A 77 -4.72 -3.93 7.77
N LEU A 78 -3.50 -3.64 8.25
CA LEU A 78 -3.26 -2.65 9.30
C LEU A 78 -3.56 -1.23 8.81
N LEU A 79 -3.17 -0.87 7.59
CA LEU A 79 -3.49 0.43 6.98
C LEU A 79 -5.00 0.66 6.92
N LYS A 80 -5.78 -0.33 6.43
CA LYS A 80 -7.25 -0.26 6.42
C LYS A 80 -7.81 -0.03 7.82
N LYS A 81 -7.35 -0.81 8.81
CA LYS A 81 -7.79 -0.68 10.20
C LYS A 81 -7.49 0.71 10.77
N LYS A 82 -6.29 1.24 10.54
CA LYS A 82 -5.85 2.54 11.06
C LYS A 82 -6.63 3.69 10.44
N ILE A 83 -6.88 3.65 9.12
CA ILE A 83 -7.69 4.66 8.41
C ILE A 83 -9.12 4.67 8.95
N VAL A 84 -9.76 3.51 9.08
CA VAL A 84 -11.11 3.39 9.64
C VAL A 84 -11.16 3.81 11.11
N GLN A 85 -10.14 3.47 11.90
CA GLN A 85 -10.02 3.90 13.29
C GLN A 85 -9.90 5.42 13.41
N CYS A 86 -9.10 6.05 12.55
CA CYS A 86 -8.93 7.50 12.53
C CYS A 86 -10.27 8.21 12.22
N LEU A 87 -11.02 7.68 11.24
CA LEU A 87 -12.37 8.17 10.91
C LEU A 87 -13.36 7.98 12.06
N LYS A 88 -13.31 6.86 12.78
CA LYS A 88 -14.14 6.64 13.98
C LYS A 88 -13.78 7.60 15.11
N SER A 89 -12.49 7.90 15.29
CA SER A 89 -12.00 8.85 16.29
C SER A 89 -12.46 10.28 16.00
N ILE A 90 -12.39 10.71 14.74
CA ILE A 90 -12.86 12.04 14.29
C ILE A 90 -14.38 12.16 14.42
N ARG A 91 -15.13 11.08 14.14
CA ARG A 91 -16.59 11.10 14.29
C ARG A 91 -17.04 11.21 15.76
N TRP A 92 -16.25 10.69 16.70
CA TRP A 92 -16.55 10.78 18.14
C TRP A 92 -16.33 12.19 18.73
N SER A 93 -15.39 12.98 18.20
CA SER A 93 -15.21 14.37 18.67
C SER A 93 -16.34 15.31 18.22
N LEU A 94 -16.92 15.05 17.04
CA LEU A 94 -18.05 15.81 16.50
C LEU A 94 -19.40 15.42 17.12
N LEU A 95 -19.57 14.18 17.58
CA LEU A 95 -20.81 13.74 18.26
C LEU A 95 -20.94 14.25 19.70
N LEU A 96 -19.83 14.59 20.37
CA LEU A 96 -19.84 15.15 21.73
C LEU A 96 -20.13 16.66 21.77
N THR A 97 -20.07 17.36 20.63
CA THR A 97 -20.37 18.80 20.54
C THR A 97 -21.82 19.10 20.13
N THR A 98 -22.58 18.10 19.67
CA THR A 98 -24.01 18.22 19.34
C THR A 98 -24.94 17.56 20.36
N ALA A 99 -24.41 17.20 21.53
CA ALA A 99 -25.16 16.55 22.63
C ALA A 99 -25.17 17.37 23.93
N PHE A 100 -24.96 18.69 23.83
CA PHE A 100 -25.26 19.68 24.86
C PHE A 100 -26.16 20.76 24.28
#